data_AF-A0A3Q3GQ33-F1
#
_entry.id   AF-A0A3Q3GQ33-F1
#
_cell.length_a   1.000
_cell.length_b   1.000
_cell.length_c   1.000
_cell.angle_alpha   90.00
_cell.angle_beta   90.00
_cell.angle_gamma   90.00
#
_symmetry.space_group_name_H-M   'P 1'
#
loop_
_entity.id
_entity.type
_entity.pdbx_description
1 polymer ?
#
loop_
_entity_poly.entity_id
_entity_poly.type
_entity_poly.pdbx_seq_one_letter_code
_entity_poly.pdbx_strand_id
1 'polypeptide(L)'
;NIIIHFYVLEYSFVSCLTGVPCLVLSAAERDCLRAGDTCSSDDTCSPRLRTLRQCVAGDGSMKLGPGARNQCENAMTALLSTPLHGCQCKRGMKREKNCLSIYWSLHQSVLHGLSLVESYPYKPEERGFDYVRLASIATEVTTVNHCLDAAKACNIDETCQKLRTEYVSACIQPSARSGPCNQPKCNKALRKHFM
;
A
#
# COMPACT_ATOMS: atom_id res chain seq x y z
N ASN A 1 16.02 22.90 -14.97
CA ASN A 1 17.50 22.97 -14.87
C ASN A 1 18.08 21.76 -15.61
N ILE A 2 18.02 21.80 -16.95
CA ILE A 2 18.36 20.68 -17.87
C ILE A 2 19.83 20.26 -17.72
N ILE A 3 20.68 21.20 -17.31
CA ILE A 3 22.09 20.98 -17.02
C ILE A 3 22.27 19.98 -15.86
N ILE A 4 21.45 20.07 -14.81
CA ILE A 4 21.50 19.11 -13.68
C ILE A 4 21.07 17.72 -14.14
N HIS A 5 20.06 17.62 -15.00
CA HIS A 5 19.58 16.34 -15.51
C HIS A 5 20.59 15.67 -16.44
N PHE A 6 21.31 16.45 -17.24
CA PHE A 6 22.42 15.98 -18.08
C PHE A 6 23.61 15.52 -17.23
N TYR A 7 23.99 16.29 -16.21
CA TYR A 7 25.05 15.91 -15.27
C TYR A 7 24.72 14.60 -14.53
N VAL A 8 23.48 14.40 -14.09
CA VAL A 8 23.05 13.17 -13.41
C VAL A 8 23.07 11.95 -14.35
N LEU A 9 22.68 12.14 -15.62
CA LEU A 9 22.72 11.07 -16.63
C LEU A 9 24.16 10.69 -17.00
N GLU A 10 25.06 11.66 -17.19
CA GLU A 10 26.47 11.38 -17.47
C GLU A 10 27.17 10.71 -16.27
N TYR A 11 26.90 11.17 -15.04
CA TYR A 11 27.48 10.55 -13.83
C TYR A 11 27.02 9.11 -13.62
N SER A 12 25.76 8.82 -13.97
CA SER A 12 25.18 7.48 -13.90
C SER A 12 25.79 6.54 -14.96
N PHE A 13 26.07 7.05 -16.16
CA PHE A 13 26.68 6.29 -17.24
C PHE A 13 28.15 5.97 -16.97
N VAL A 14 28.91 6.93 -16.43
CA VAL A 14 30.32 6.76 -16.04
C VAL A 14 30.47 5.74 -14.91
N SER A 15 29.55 5.72 -13.95
CA SER A 15 29.58 4.77 -12.82
C SER A 15 29.37 3.31 -13.24
N CYS A 16 28.66 3.07 -14.35
CA CYS A 16 28.46 1.73 -14.92
C CYS A 16 29.73 1.16 -15.59
N LEU A 17 30.59 2.03 -16.13
CA LEU A 17 31.79 1.64 -16.87
C LEU A 17 32.99 1.34 -15.95
N THR A 18 33.03 1.93 -14.74
CA THR A 18 34.17 1.78 -13.82
C THR A 18 34.06 0.59 -12.86
N GLY A 19 33.06 -0.29 -13.02
CA GLY A 19 32.89 -1.49 -12.17
C GLY A 19 32.62 -1.18 -10.69
N VAL A 20 32.30 0.07 -10.37
CA VAL A 20 31.84 0.47 -9.04
C VAL A 20 30.41 -0.07 -8.93
N PRO A 21 30.06 -0.83 -7.88
CA PRO A 21 28.69 -1.30 -7.72
C PRO A 21 27.81 -0.07 -7.78
N CYS A 22 26.92 -0.05 -8.76
CA CYS A 22 25.92 0.98 -8.92
C CYS A 22 25.21 1.05 -7.56
N LEU A 23 25.48 2.09 -6.77
CA LEU A 23 24.54 2.54 -5.77
C LEU A 23 23.40 3.13 -6.58
N VAL A 24 22.62 2.24 -7.19
CA VAL A 24 21.22 2.49 -7.44
C VAL A 24 20.76 3.00 -6.10
N LEU A 25 20.49 4.30 -6.02
CA LEU A 25 19.55 4.81 -5.06
C LEU A 25 18.23 4.19 -5.50
N SER A 26 18.11 2.88 -5.28
CA SER A 26 16.84 2.27 -5.01
C SER A 26 16.38 3.15 -3.87
N ALA A 27 15.40 4.00 -4.15
CA ALA A 27 14.46 4.33 -3.12
C ALA A 27 14.01 2.94 -2.65
N ALA A 28 14.73 2.38 -1.67
CA ALA A 28 14.44 1.07 -1.14
C ALA A 28 12.97 1.16 -0.82
N GLU A 29 12.17 0.42 -1.56
CA GLU A 29 10.74 0.64 -1.67
C GLU A 29 10.15 0.24 -0.31
N ARG A 30 10.10 1.22 0.59
CA ARG A 30 10.19 1.01 2.03
C ARG A 30 8.82 0.63 2.57
N ASP A 31 8.71 -0.58 3.11
CA ASP A 31 7.53 -1.01 3.87
C ASP A 31 7.36 -0.10 5.11
N CYS A 32 6.15 0.43 5.33
CA CYS A 32 5.85 1.26 6.49
C CYS A 32 6.12 0.56 7.82
N LEU A 33 6.06 -0.78 7.89
CA LEU A 33 6.47 -1.51 9.10
C LEU A 33 7.95 -1.32 9.38
N ARG A 34 8.81 -1.56 8.38
CA ARG A 34 10.26 -1.45 8.56
C ARG A 34 10.69 0.00 8.79
N ALA A 35 10.08 0.94 8.09
CA ALA A 35 10.32 2.37 8.29
C ALA A 35 9.87 2.83 9.69
N GLY A 36 8.73 2.30 10.17
CA GLY A 36 8.23 2.53 11.53
C GLY A 36 9.14 1.98 12.60
N ASP A 37 9.64 0.76 12.44
CA ASP A 37 10.59 0.15 13.38
C ASP A 37 11.91 0.93 13.40
N THR A 38 12.43 1.31 12.23
CA THR A 38 13.65 2.13 12.11
C THR A 38 13.50 3.48 12.82
N CYS A 39 12.38 4.18 12.61
CA CYS A 39 12.09 5.43 13.30
C CYS A 39 11.88 5.23 14.80
N SER A 40 11.27 4.11 15.20
CA SER A 40 11.06 3.80 16.61
C SER A 40 12.36 3.58 17.38
N SER A 41 13.39 3.08 16.69
CA SER A 41 14.74 2.87 17.23
C SER A 41 15.64 4.10 17.18
N ASP A 42 15.28 5.14 16.41
CA ASP A 42 16.05 6.38 16.32
C ASP A 42 15.60 7.39 17.38
N ASP A 43 16.53 7.88 18.21
CA ASP A 43 16.22 8.76 19.34
C ASP A 43 15.60 10.11 18.93
N THR A 44 15.81 10.56 17.70
CA THR A 44 15.28 11.83 17.18
C THR A 44 13.89 11.66 16.56
N CYS A 45 13.65 10.53 15.89
CA CYS A 45 12.41 10.20 15.18
C CYS A 45 11.35 9.60 16.13
N SER A 46 11.79 8.73 17.04
CA SER A 46 10.96 8.00 17.99
C SER A 46 10.01 8.87 18.82
N PRO A 47 10.42 10.02 19.41
CA PRO A 47 9.50 10.89 20.15
C PRO A 47 8.44 11.52 19.24
N ARG A 48 8.83 11.95 18.02
CA ARG A 48 7.90 12.55 17.05
C ARG A 48 6.85 11.55 16.58
N LEU A 49 7.27 10.31 16.34
CA LEU A 49 6.37 9.21 15.99
C LEU A 49 5.39 8.88 17.13
N ARG A 50 5.84 8.90 18.39
CA ARG A 50 4.96 8.72 19.55
C ARG A 50 3.93 9.83 19.67
N THR A 51 4.34 11.10 19.53
CA THR A 51 3.43 12.24 19.54
C THR A 51 2.38 12.12 18.44
N LEU A 52 2.78 11.81 17.21
CA LEU A 52 1.85 11.65 16.09
C LEU A 52 0.79 10.57 16.34
N ARG A 53 1.16 9.44 16.96
CA ARG A 53 0.20 8.38 17.33
C ARG A 53 -0.87 8.87 18.32
N GLN A 54 -0.49 9.72 19.27
CA GLN A 54 -1.44 10.32 20.22
C GLN A 54 -2.38 11.32 19.52
N CYS A 55 -1.88 12.03 18.51
CA CYS A 55 -2.68 12.94 17.71
C CYS A 55 -3.80 12.23 16.95
N VAL A 56 -3.50 11.08 16.35
CA VAL A 56 -4.46 10.32 15.52
C VAL A 56 -5.43 9.48 16.37
N ALA A 57 -5.03 9.08 17.57
CA ALA A 57 -5.88 8.35 18.50
C ALA A 57 -7.03 9.20 19.09
N GLY A 58 -7.04 10.52 18.84
CA GLY A 58 -8.07 11.44 19.35
C GLY A 58 -7.95 11.77 20.85
N ASP A 59 -6.99 11.17 21.56
CA ASP A 59 -6.68 11.45 22.97
C ASP A 59 -5.60 12.53 23.15
N GLY A 60 -5.00 13.01 22.06
CA GLY A 60 -3.93 13.99 22.06
C GLY A 60 -4.28 15.28 22.80
N SER A 61 -5.52 15.76 22.74
CA SER A 61 -5.92 16.96 23.50
C SER A 61 -5.94 16.75 25.02
N MET A 62 -6.13 15.51 25.49
CA MET A 62 -6.11 15.19 26.92
C MET A 62 -4.69 14.88 27.42
N LYS A 63 -3.82 14.35 26.56
CA LYS A 63 -2.44 13.94 26.91
C LYS A 63 -1.37 15.00 26.65
N LEU A 64 -1.52 15.80 25.60
CA LEU A 64 -0.54 16.82 25.17
C LEU A 64 -0.84 18.22 25.72
N GLY A 65 -2.01 18.41 26.35
CA GLY A 65 -2.43 19.65 26.98
C GLY A 65 -2.79 20.79 26.01
N PRO A 66 -2.96 22.03 26.51
CA PRO A 66 -3.19 23.19 25.66
C PRO A 66 -1.99 23.39 24.71
N GLY A 67 -2.25 23.37 23.40
CA GLY A 67 -1.22 23.36 22.36
C GLY A 67 -0.96 22.01 21.70
N ALA A 68 -1.74 20.97 22.02
CA ALA A 68 -1.70 19.65 21.38
C ALA A 68 -1.67 19.74 19.84
N ARG A 69 -2.48 20.62 19.27
CA ARG A 69 -2.54 20.84 17.81
C ARG A 69 -1.18 21.21 17.20
N ASN A 70 -0.48 22.19 17.78
CA ASN A 70 0.83 22.61 17.30
C ASN A 70 1.89 21.53 17.50
N GLN A 71 1.79 20.76 18.58
CA GLN A 71 2.68 19.61 18.82
C GLN A 71 2.48 18.52 17.76
N CYS A 72 1.23 18.28 17.33
CA CYS A 72 0.90 17.35 16.25
C CYS A 72 1.44 17.82 14.90
N GLU A 73 1.23 19.09 14.54
CA GLU A 73 1.73 19.68 13.28
C GLU A 73 3.27 19.67 13.23
N ASN A 74 3.93 19.98 14.35
CA ASN A 74 5.39 19.94 14.48
C ASN A 74 5.95 18.50 14.43
N ALA A 75 5.24 17.54 15.04
CA ALA A 75 5.64 16.13 14.98
C ALA A 75 5.53 15.59 13.55
N MET A 76 4.45 15.92 12.87
CA MET A 76 4.23 15.54 11.48
C MET A 76 5.30 16.12 10.56
N THR A 77 5.56 17.42 10.61
CA THR A 77 6.56 18.08 9.75
C THR A 77 7.95 17.47 9.91
N ALA A 78 8.33 17.15 11.15
CA ALA A 78 9.60 16.47 11.43
C ALA A 78 9.67 15.05 10.87
N LEU A 79 8.53 14.36 10.72
CA LEU A 79 8.47 13.02 10.15
C LEU A 79 8.45 13.03 8.62
N LEU A 80 8.06 14.15 7.97
CA LEU A 80 8.09 14.29 6.52
C LEU A 80 9.52 14.19 5.94
N SER A 81 10.54 14.60 6.71
CA SER A 81 11.95 14.48 6.32
C SER A 81 12.54 13.09 6.57
N THR A 82 11.76 12.17 7.16
CA THR A 82 12.22 10.83 7.51
C THR A 82 11.83 9.80 6.45
N PRO A 83 12.46 8.62 6.43
CA PRO A 83 12.10 7.54 5.50
C PRO A 83 10.66 7.01 5.63
N LEU A 84 9.92 7.44 6.66
CA LEU A 84 8.52 7.10 6.86
C LEU A 84 7.58 7.80 5.86
N HIS A 85 7.92 8.99 5.38
CA HIS A 85 7.02 9.78 4.53
C HIS A 85 6.68 9.09 3.20
N GLY A 86 7.65 8.41 2.59
CA GLY A 86 7.48 7.71 1.32
C GLY A 86 7.21 6.21 1.45
N CYS A 87 6.76 5.74 2.61
CA CYS A 87 6.54 4.32 2.83
C CYS A 87 5.23 3.85 2.15
N GLN A 88 5.20 2.59 1.73
CA GLN A 88 4.00 2.00 1.12
C GLN A 88 3.73 0.61 1.68
N CYS A 89 2.46 0.22 1.73
CA CYS A 89 2.03 -1.11 2.15
C CYS A 89 1.91 -2.06 0.97
N LYS A 90 2.13 -3.35 1.21
CA LYS A 90 1.83 -4.40 0.23
C LYS A 90 0.50 -5.04 0.58
N ARG A 91 -0.37 -5.20 -0.42
CA ARG A 91 -1.65 -5.89 -0.23
C ARG A 91 -1.40 -7.35 0.16
N GLY A 92 -2.12 -7.87 1.15
CA GLY A 92 -2.00 -9.25 1.61
C GLY A 92 -0.77 -9.56 2.50
N MET A 93 -0.04 -8.56 2.98
CA MET A 93 1.05 -8.76 3.94
C MET A 93 0.55 -9.21 5.34
N LYS A 94 1.33 -10.01 6.08
CA LYS A 94 0.92 -10.58 7.39
C LYS A 94 0.40 -9.54 8.41
N ARG A 95 0.94 -8.32 8.39
CA ARG A 95 0.61 -7.22 9.32
C ARG A 95 0.05 -6.01 8.57
N GLU A 96 -0.76 -6.23 7.53
CA GLU A 96 -1.32 -5.19 6.65
C GLU A 96 -2.05 -4.09 7.43
N LYS A 97 -2.89 -4.47 8.41
CA LYS A 97 -3.59 -3.51 9.28
C LYS A 97 -2.63 -2.56 10.02
N ASN A 98 -1.50 -3.09 10.49
CA ASN A 98 -0.51 -2.28 11.20
C ASN A 98 0.24 -1.37 10.23
N CYS A 99 0.58 -1.87 9.04
CA CYS A 99 1.19 -1.06 7.99
C CYS A 99 0.30 0.13 7.63
N LEU A 100 -0.99 -0.13 7.36
CA LEU A 100 -1.97 0.91 7.08
C LEU A 100 -2.11 1.90 8.22
N SER A 101 -2.11 1.43 9.47
CA SER A 101 -2.15 2.31 10.63
C SER A 101 -0.95 3.27 10.68
N ILE A 102 0.26 2.81 10.35
CA ILE A 102 1.46 3.66 10.28
C ILE A 102 1.34 4.66 9.12
N TYR A 103 0.97 4.19 7.93
CA TYR A 103 0.79 5.04 6.74
C TYR A 103 -0.23 6.16 6.98
N TRP A 104 -1.43 5.80 7.44
CA TRP A 104 -2.48 6.78 7.73
C TRP A 104 -2.12 7.69 8.90
N SER A 105 -1.28 7.26 9.85
CA SER A 105 -0.82 8.16 10.92
C SER A 105 -0.11 9.40 10.36
N LEU A 106 0.63 9.26 9.25
CA LEU A 106 1.37 10.35 8.60
C LEU A 106 0.51 11.10 7.58
N HIS A 107 -0.37 10.40 6.87
CA HIS A 107 -1.19 10.98 5.80
C HIS A 107 -2.52 11.59 6.28
N GLN A 108 -3.07 11.15 7.42
CA GLN A 108 -4.35 11.64 7.94
C GLN A 108 -4.23 13.02 8.61
N SER A 109 -3.03 13.43 9.03
CA SER A 109 -2.76 14.79 9.52
C SER A 109 -2.56 15.83 8.39
N VAL A 110 -2.49 15.41 7.12
CA VAL A 110 -2.46 16.28 5.92
C VAL A 110 -3.88 16.78 5.54
N LEU A 111 -4.94 16.38 6.27
CA LEU A 111 -6.33 16.71 5.93
C LEU A 111 -6.78 18.14 6.32
N HIS A 112 -5.85 19.08 6.48
CA HIS A 112 -6.15 20.52 6.58
C HIS A 112 -6.20 21.24 5.22
N GLY A 113 -6.65 20.55 4.16
CA GLY A 113 -7.27 21.21 3.02
C GLY A 113 -6.40 21.51 1.79
N LEU A 114 -5.17 20.98 1.68
CA LEU A 114 -4.36 21.12 0.47
C LEU A 114 -3.59 19.82 0.17
N SER A 115 -4.17 18.92 -0.63
CA SER A 115 -3.39 18.09 -1.57
C SER A 115 -4.30 17.43 -2.60
N LEU A 116 -4.13 17.83 -3.86
CA LEU A 116 -4.71 17.25 -5.08
C LEU A 116 -3.97 15.99 -5.56
N VAL A 117 -3.20 15.32 -4.69
CA VAL A 117 -2.57 14.03 -5.00
C VAL A 117 -3.17 12.97 -4.09
N GLU A 118 -3.97 12.11 -4.70
CA GLU A 118 -4.54 10.93 -4.06
C GLU A 118 -3.42 9.97 -3.66
N SER A 119 -3.02 10.04 -2.40
CA SER A 119 -1.93 9.22 -1.87
C SER A 119 -2.45 7.80 -1.61
N TYR A 120 -2.09 6.85 -2.48
CA TYR A 120 -2.53 5.47 -2.35
C TYR A 120 -1.67 4.69 -1.33
N PRO A 121 -2.29 4.07 -0.31
CA PRO A 121 -1.57 3.35 0.76
C PRO A 121 -0.88 2.07 0.29
N TYR A 122 -1.26 1.54 -0.88
CA TYR A 122 -0.71 0.31 -1.42
C TYR A 122 0.24 0.59 -2.56
N LYS A 123 1.34 -0.18 -2.58
CA LYS A 123 2.21 -0.31 -3.75
C LYS A 123 1.34 -0.67 -4.96
N PRO A 124 1.51 0.01 -6.12
CA PRO A 124 0.93 -0.49 -7.35
C PRO A 124 1.46 -1.92 -7.54
N GLU A 125 0.53 -2.85 -7.71
CA GLU A 125 0.91 -4.22 -8.01
C GLU A 125 1.55 -4.19 -9.39
N GLU A 126 2.88 -4.36 -9.48
CA GLU A 126 3.54 -4.69 -10.74
C GLU A 126 3.11 -6.10 -11.14
N ARG A 127 1.85 -6.26 -11.53
CA ARG A 127 1.52 -7.27 -12.52
C ARG A 127 2.26 -6.77 -13.75
N GLY A 128 3.30 -7.48 -14.17
CA GLY A 128 3.91 -7.26 -15.47
C GLY A 128 2.78 -7.12 -16.47
N PHE A 129 2.52 -5.89 -16.91
CA PHE A 129 1.50 -5.63 -17.90
C PHE A 129 2.06 -6.22 -19.18
N ASP A 130 1.79 -7.51 -19.42
CA ASP A 130 1.98 -8.10 -20.73
C ASP A 130 1.05 -7.32 -21.65
N TYR A 131 1.61 -6.35 -22.38
CA TYR A 131 0.91 -5.58 -23.41
C TYR A 131 0.17 -6.51 -24.39
N VAL A 132 0.68 -7.73 -24.57
CA VAL A 132 0.09 -8.84 -25.31
C VAL A 132 -1.29 -9.26 -24.75
N ARG A 133 -1.49 -9.24 -23.42
CA ARG A 133 -2.74 -9.59 -22.75
C ARG A 133 -3.81 -8.48 -22.83
N LEU A 134 -3.40 -7.23 -23.01
CA LEU A 134 -4.31 -6.12 -23.30
C LEU A 134 -4.76 -6.13 -24.77
N ALA A 135 -3.86 -6.51 -25.69
CA ALA A 135 -4.18 -6.67 -27.11
C ALA A 135 -5.23 -7.78 -27.33
N SER A 136 -5.18 -8.88 -26.59
CA SER A 136 -6.18 -9.95 -26.67
C SER A 136 -7.56 -9.58 -26.10
N ILE A 137 -7.71 -8.43 -25.43
CA ILE A 137 -9.04 -7.87 -25.08
C ILE A 137 -9.60 -7.06 -26.26
N ALA A 138 -8.73 -6.50 -27.11
CA ALA A 138 -9.11 -5.64 -28.23
C ALA A 138 -9.33 -6.41 -29.55
N THR A 139 -8.80 -7.63 -29.67
CA THR A 139 -8.94 -8.46 -30.87
C THR A 139 -9.48 -9.83 -30.49
N GLU A 140 -10.79 -10.02 -30.56
CA GLU A 140 -11.42 -11.26 -31.05
C GLU A 140 -12.95 -11.14 -31.01
N VAL A 141 -13.53 -10.84 -32.17
CA VAL A 141 -14.97 -11.02 -32.44
C VAL A 141 -15.19 -12.48 -32.82
N THR A 142 -14.93 -13.39 -31.88
CA THR A 142 -15.30 -14.80 -31.99
C THR A 142 -16.38 -15.11 -30.97
N THR A 143 -17.21 -16.10 -31.24
CA THR A 143 -18.32 -16.57 -30.40
C THR A 143 -17.88 -17.22 -29.09
N VAL A 144 -16.77 -16.76 -28.51
CA VAL A 144 -16.06 -17.38 -27.39
C VAL A 144 -16.32 -16.55 -26.14
N ASN A 145 -16.86 -17.19 -25.11
CA ASN A 145 -17.14 -16.54 -23.85
C ASN A 145 -15.87 -16.54 -22.98
N HIS A 146 -15.09 -15.46 -23.03
CA HIS A 146 -13.87 -15.32 -22.24
C HIS A 146 -14.08 -15.49 -20.71
N CYS A 147 -15.28 -15.21 -20.19
CA CYS A 147 -15.61 -15.47 -18.80
C CYS A 147 -15.68 -16.97 -18.51
N LEU A 148 -16.21 -17.76 -19.44
CA LEU A 148 -16.25 -19.22 -19.33
C LEU A 148 -14.84 -19.81 -19.38
N ASP A 149 -13.97 -19.29 -20.24
CA ASP A 149 -12.58 -19.76 -20.34
C ASP A 149 -11.77 -19.41 -19.09
N ALA A 150 -11.93 -18.19 -18.55
CA ALA A 150 -11.36 -17.82 -17.27
C ALA A 150 -11.88 -18.72 -16.12
N ALA A 151 -13.16 -19.06 -16.12
CA ALA A 151 -13.75 -19.96 -15.13
C ALA A 151 -13.20 -21.39 -15.26
N LYS A 152 -12.99 -21.89 -16.49
CA LYS A 152 -12.36 -23.19 -16.75
C LYS A 152 -10.91 -23.21 -16.29
N ALA A 153 -10.13 -22.17 -16.62
CA ALA A 153 -8.74 -22.05 -16.19
C ALA A 153 -8.63 -22.05 -14.66
N CYS A 154 -9.48 -21.28 -13.96
CA CYS A 154 -9.55 -21.30 -12.50
C CYS A 154 -9.97 -22.66 -11.93
N ASN A 155 -10.75 -23.45 -12.67
CA ASN A 155 -11.17 -24.78 -12.23
C ASN A 155 -10.07 -25.85 -12.37
N ILE A 156 -9.04 -25.58 -13.18
CA ILE A 156 -7.86 -26.44 -13.34
C ILE A 156 -6.79 -26.10 -12.29
N ASP A 157 -6.64 -24.81 -11.95
CA ASP A 157 -5.71 -24.36 -10.91
C ASP A 157 -6.25 -24.68 -9.50
N GLU A 158 -5.57 -25.56 -8.77
CA GLU A 158 -6.01 -26.01 -7.44
C GLU A 158 -6.16 -24.85 -6.43
N THR A 159 -5.30 -23.84 -6.52
CA THR A 159 -5.33 -22.68 -5.61
C THR A 159 -6.56 -21.81 -5.90
N CYS A 160 -6.80 -21.48 -7.17
CA CYS A 160 -7.93 -20.70 -7.63
C CYS A 160 -9.24 -21.43 -7.35
N GLN A 161 -9.32 -22.73 -7.66
CA GLN A 161 -10.49 -23.57 -7.41
C GLN A 161 -10.84 -23.62 -5.92
N LYS A 162 -9.84 -23.79 -5.05
CA LYS A 162 -10.02 -23.81 -3.59
C LYS A 162 -10.52 -22.47 -3.06
N LEU A 163 -9.86 -21.37 -3.44
CA LEU A 163 -10.27 -20.01 -3.04
C LEU A 163 -11.66 -19.66 -3.58
N ARG A 164 -11.97 -20.10 -4.81
CA ARG A 164 -13.28 -19.93 -5.44
C ARG A 164 -14.38 -20.60 -4.65
N THR A 165 -14.18 -21.87 -4.30
CA THR A 165 -15.14 -22.64 -3.50
C THR A 165 -15.33 -22.02 -2.11
N GLU A 166 -14.25 -21.54 -1.49
CA GLU A 166 -14.28 -20.89 -0.18
C GLU A 166 -15.12 -19.60 -0.19
N TYR A 167 -14.91 -18.68 -1.15
CA TYR A 167 -15.70 -17.44 -1.19
C TYR A 167 -17.15 -17.69 -1.61
N VAL A 168 -17.40 -18.57 -2.59
CA VAL A 168 -18.76 -18.87 -3.04
C VAL A 168 -19.57 -19.42 -1.86
N SER A 169 -19.04 -20.41 -1.14
CA SER A 169 -19.72 -20.97 0.03
C SER A 169 -19.97 -19.93 1.12
N ALA A 170 -19.05 -19.00 1.37
CA ALA A 170 -19.24 -17.95 2.37
C ALA A 170 -20.34 -16.93 1.99
N CYS A 171 -20.55 -16.69 0.70
CA CYS A 171 -21.46 -15.67 0.18
C CYS A 171 -22.86 -16.18 -0.16
N ILE A 172 -23.04 -17.49 -0.43
CA ILE A 172 -24.36 -18.08 -0.74
C ILE A 172 -25.05 -18.69 0.48
N GLN A 173 -24.31 -18.95 1.56
CA GLN A 173 -24.87 -19.59 2.76
C GLN A 173 -25.81 -18.63 3.48
N PRO A 174 -27.08 -19.03 3.69
CA PRO A 174 -28.05 -18.21 4.41
C PRO A 174 -27.54 -17.87 5.82
N SER A 175 -27.70 -16.62 6.22
CA SER A 175 -27.37 -16.23 7.59
C SER A 175 -28.60 -16.32 8.48
N ALA A 176 -28.43 -16.89 9.68
CA ALA A 176 -29.45 -16.83 10.73
C ALA A 176 -29.65 -15.39 11.26
N ARG A 177 -28.74 -14.46 10.95
CA ARG A 177 -28.92 -13.01 11.21
C ARG A 177 -29.49 -12.35 9.96
N SER A 178 -30.49 -11.50 10.15
CA SER A 178 -31.25 -10.76 9.14
C SER A 178 -30.37 -10.29 7.96
N GLY A 179 -30.44 -10.99 6.83
CA GLY A 179 -29.68 -10.68 5.63
C GLY A 179 -29.52 -11.89 4.70
N PRO A 180 -29.15 -11.67 3.42
CA PRO A 180 -29.03 -12.74 2.41
C PRO A 180 -27.87 -13.70 2.68
N CYS A 181 -26.81 -13.24 3.35
CA CYS A 181 -25.66 -14.05 3.75
C CYS A 181 -24.89 -13.40 4.91
N ASN A 182 -23.90 -14.11 5.47
CA ASN A 182 -22.98 -13.55 6.46
C ASN A 182 -21.97 -12.61 5.77
N GLN A 183 -22.36 -11.35 5.62
CA GLN A 183 -21.60 -10.34 4.87
C GLN A 183 -20.13 -10.18 5.35
N PRO A 184 -19.81 -10.14 6.67
CA PRO A 184 -18.42 -10.13 7.14
C PRO A 184 -17.60 -11.35 6.67
N LYS A 185 -18.19 -12.55 6.69
CA LYS A 185 -17.53 -13.79 6.27
C LYS A 185 -17.30 -13.82 4.75
N CYS A 186 -18.31 -13.42 3.98
CA CYS A 186 -18.23 -13.29 2.51
C CYS A 186 -17.14 -12.30 2.10
N ASN A 187 -17.13 -11.10 2.67
CA ASN A 187 -16.12 -10.07 2.37
C ASN A 187 -14.70 -10.52 2.71
N LYS A 188 -14.52 -11.28 3.80
CA LYS A 188 -13.21 -11.83 4.16
C LYS A 188 -12.71 -12.84 3.11
N ALA A 189 -13.58 -13.74 2.67
CA ALA A 189 -13.23 -14.76 1.68
C ALA A 189 -12.98 -14.15 0.28
N LEU A 190 -13.78 -13.16 -0.13
CA LEU A 190 -13.55 -12.41 -1.37
C LEU A 190 -12.18 -11.70 -1.37
N ARG A 191 -11.81 -11.03 -0.27
CA ARG A 191 -10.49 -10.40 -0.18
C ARG A 191 -9.36 -11.40 -0.35
N LYS A 192 -9.49 -12.60 0.21
CA LYS A 192 -8.50 -13.67 0.10
C LYS A 192 -8.40 -14.22 -1.34
N HIS A 193 -9.48 -14.24 -2.10
CA HIS A 193 -9.49 -14.72 -3.49
C HIS A 193 -8.82 -13.74 -4.46
N PHE A 194 -8.97 -12.43 -4.22
CA PHE A 194 -8.43 -11.35 -5.07
C PHE A 194 -7.16 -10.69 -4.51
N MET A 195 -6.53 -11.32 -3.52
CA MET A 195 -5.21 -10.94 -2.98
C MET A 195 -4.17 -11.90 -3.52
#